data_AF-A0A6I1F9Z8-F1
#
_entry.id   AF-A0A6I1F9Z8-F1
#
_cell.length_a   1.000
_cell.length_b   1.000
_cell.length_c   1.000
_cell.angle_alpha   90.00
_cell.angle_beta   90.00
_cell.angle_gamma   90.00
#
_symmetry.space_group_name_H-M   'P 1'
#
loop_
_entity.id
_entity.type
_entity.pdbx_description
1 polymer ?
#
loop_
_entity_poly.entity_id
_entity_poly.type
_entity_poly.pdbx_seq_one_letter_code
_entity_poly.pdbx_strand_id
1 'polypeptide(L)'
;MMKKKIVIGSSFLILGIITILLFLRFREEGINITVNNNTPNDIEGLYLTYSQLDDDIKLPKVLSESNMSLTFEPDVNESNLILYYYDKEGEKQEEYIIGYFNRGYDAKVNIEINEVEDDGKLILVYEEHISFF
;
A
#
# COMPACT_ATOMS: atom_id res chain seq x y z
N MET A 1 -10.11 -12.58 -51.11
CA MET A 1 -8.90 -12.58 -50.25
C MET A 1 -8.80 -11.33 -49.35
N MET A 2 -9.04 -10.12 -49.88
CA MET A 2 -9.04 -8.87 -49.07
C MET A 2 -10.03 -8.86 -47.91
N LYS A 3 -11.28 -9.33 -48.10
CA LYS A 3 -12.29 -9.41 -47.02
C LYS A 3 -11.83 -10.26 -45.82
N LYS A 4 -11.12 -11.38 -46.05
CA LYS A 4 -10.56 -12.23 -44.98
C LYS A 4 -9.43 -11.50 -44.23
N LYS A 5 -8.57 -10.75 -44.94
CA LYS A 5 -7.52 -9.93 -44.32
C LYS A 5 -8.09 -8.78 -43.48
N ILE A 6 -9.17 -8.14 -43.94
CA ILE A 6 -9.88 -7.08 -43.21
C ILE A 6 -10.52 -7.64 -41.93
N VAL A 7 -11.22 -8.79 -42.02
CA VAL A 7 -11.84 -9.45 -40.86
C VAL A 7 -10.80 -9.88 -39.82
N ILE A 8 -9.67 -10.45 -40.26
CA ILE A 8 -8.57 -10.85 -39.37
C ILE A 8 -7.96 -9.60 -38.71
N GLY A 9 -7.71 -8.53 -39.47
CA GLY A 9 -7.20 -7.27 -38.93
C GLY A 9 -8.12 -6.62 -37.89
N SER A 10 -9.43 -6.60 -38.16
CA SER A 10 -10.42 -6.07 -37.21
C SER A 10 -10.50 -6.91 -35.92
N SER A 11 -10.30 -8.23 -36.01
CA SER A 11 -10.30 -9.10 -34.83
C SER A 11 -9.11 -8.83 -33.90
N PHE A 12 -7.92 -8.56 -34.46
CA PHE A 12 -6.75 -8.18 -33.66
C PHE A 12 -6.90 -6.80 -33.02
N LEU A 13 -7.53 -5.85 -33.71
CA LEU A 13 -7.83 -4.53 -33.15
C LEU A 13 -8.76 -4.63 -31.92
N ILE A 14 -9.85 -5.40 -32.04
CA ILE A 14 -10.81 -5.62 -30.95
C ILE A 14 -10.13 -6.30 -29.76
N LEU A 15 -9.31 -7.33 -30.01
CA LEU A 15 -8.58 -8.02 -28.95
C LEU A 15 -7.60 -7.07 -28.24
N GLY A 16 -6.90 -6.21 -28.99
CA GLY A 16 -6.02 -5.17 -28.46
C GLY A 16 -6.76 -4.18 -27.54
N ILE A 17 -7.94 -3.71 -27.97
CA ILE A 17 -8.77 -2.80 -27.16
C ILE A 17 -9.23 -3.49 -25.87
N ILE A 18 -9.68 -4.75 -25.95
CA ILE A 18 -10.10 -5.52 -24.76
C ILE A 18 -8.92 -5.67 -23.80
N THR A 19 -7.72 -5.98 -24.27
CA THR A 19 -6.54 -6.10 -23.40
C THR A 19 -6.19 -4.79 -22.71
N ILE A 20 -6.30 -3.65 -23.39
CA ILE A 20 -6.07 -2.33 -22.79
C ILE A 20 -7.13 -2.01 -21.73
N LEU A 21 -8.41 -2.28 -22.03
CA LEU A 21 -9.50 -2.04 -21.07
C LEU A 21 -9.38 -2.92 -19.83
N LEU A 22 -8.95 -4.18 -19.99
CA LEU A 22 -8.66 -5.06 -18.86
C LEU A 22 -7.46 -4.56 -18.05
N PHE A 23 -6.38 -4.13 -18.72
CA PHE A 23 -5.22 -3.55 -18.04
C PHE A 23 -5.58 -2.33 -17.19
N LEU A 24 -6.38 -1.40 -17.72
CA LEU A 24 -6.84 -0.23 -16.99
C LEU A 24 -7.75 -0.60 -15.80
N ARG A 25 -8.55 -1.66 -15.92
CA ARG A 25 -9.47 -2.11 -14.84
C ARG A 25 -8.76 -2.81 -13.68
N PHE A 26 -7.66 -3.52 -13.94
CA PHE A 26 -6.89 -4.22 -12.91
C PHE A 26 -5.76 -3.39 -12.32
N ARG A 27 -5.72 -2.09 -12.63
CA ARG A 27 -4.78 -1.17 -12.00
C ARG A 27 -5.18 -1.02 -10.53
N GLU A 28 -4.23 -1.29 -9.63
CA GLU A 28 -4.38 -0.92 -8.21
C GLU A 28 -4.22 0.60 -8.12
N GLU A 29 -5.28 1.28 -7.72
CA GLU A 29 -5.28 2.73 -7.48
C GLU A 29 -5.13 2.98 -5.98
N GLY A 30 -4.46 4.08 -5.64
CA GLY A 30 -4.20 4.51 -4.27
C GLY A 30 -2.89 4.01 -3.67
N ILE A 31 -2.80 4.14 -2.36
CA ILE A 31 -1.62 3.76 -1.57
C ILE A 31 -1.82 2.33 -1.08
N ASN A 32 -0.95 1.43 -1.54
CA ASN A 32 -0.87 0.04 -1.09
C ASN A 32 0.23 -0.10 -0.04
N ILE A 33 -0.17 -0.41 1.18
CA ILE A 33 0.73 -0.66 2.31
C ILE A 33 0.83 -2.16 2.52
N THR A 34 2.04 -2.70 2.46
CA THR A 34 2.34 -4.09 2.85
C THR A 34 3.21 -4.09 4.07
N VAL A 35 2.76 -4.76 5.13
CA VAL A 35 3.54 -4.96 6.37
C VAL A 35 3.98 -6.41 6.43
N ASN A 36 5.29 -6.63 6.46
CA ASN A 36 5.93 -7.93 6.61
C ASN A 36 6.43 -8.06 8.05
N ASN A 37 5.95 -9.07 8.75
CA ASN A 37 6.39 -9.41 10.09
C ASN A 37 7.38 -10.57 10.02
N ASN A 38 8.67 -10.26 10.16
CA ASN A 38 9.75 -11.26 10.15
C ASN A 38 10.05 -11.80 11.56
N THR A 39 9.24 -11.44 12.56
CA THR A 39 9.43 -11.84 13.95
C THR A 39 8.60 -13.08 14.31
N PRO A 40 8.96 -13.81 15.38
CA PRO A 40 8.23 -15.00 15.83
C PRO A 40 6.95 -14.67 16.63
N ASN A 41 6.61 -13.39 16.77
CA ASN A 41 5.45 -12.92 17.53
C ASN A 41 4.46 -12.27 16.58
N ASP A 42 3.17 -12.41 16.86
CA ASP A 42 2.18 -11.63 16.14
C ASP A 42 2.28 -10.14 16.53
N ILE A 43 2.07 -9.25 15.57
CA ILE A 43 2.07 -7.80 15.78
C ILE A 43 0.65 -7.26 15.65
N GLU A 44 0.21 -6.49 16.63
CA GLU A 44 -1.09 -5.83 16.64
C GLU A 44 -0.97 -4.40 17.16
N GLY A 45 -2.02 -3.59 16.94
CA GLY A 45 -2.02 -2.20 17.40
C GLY A 45 -1.18 -1.26 16.53
N LEU A 46 -0.98 -1.60 15.26
CA LEU A 46 -0.44 -0.68 14.26
C LEU A 46 -1.56 0.18 13.68
N TYR A 47 -1.26 1.45 13.45
CA TYR A 47 -2.18 2.43 12.89
C TYR A 47 -1.51 3.26 11.82
N LEU A 48 -2.29 3.70 10.83
CA LEU A 48 -1.90 4.71 9.87
C LEU A 48 -2.69 5.98 10.12
N THR A 49 -2.02 7.13 10.05
CA THR A 49 -2.66 8.43 10.10
C THR A 49 -2.08 9.37 9.04
N TYR A 50 -2.90 10.32 8.62
CA TYR A 50 -2.56 11.41 7.72
C TYR A 50 -3.54 12.56 7.98
N SER A 51 -3.20 13.76 7.50
CA SER A 51 -4.03 14.95 7.76
C SER A 51 -5.45 14.79 7.22
N GLN A 52 -6.44 15.37 7.91
CA GLN A 52 -7.86 15.37 7.49
C GLN A 52 -8.55 13.99 7.52
N LEU A 53 -7.94 12.96 8.13
CA LEU A 53 -8.67 11.78 8.55
C LEU A 53 -9.62 12.12 9.70
N ASP A 54 -10.87 11.65 9.60
CA ASP A 54 -11.83 11.68 10.71
C ASP A 54 -11.42 10.70 11.82
N ASP A 55 -10.91 9.53 11.43
CA ASP A 55 -10.43 8.46 12.31
C ASP A 55 -9.15 7.83 11.73
N ASP A 56 -8.20 7.47 12.60
CA ASP A 56 -6.99 6.77 12.21
C ASP A 56 -7.29 5.35 11.70
N ILE A 57 -6.52 4.90 10.71
CA ILE A 57 -6.73 3.60 10.07
C ILE A 57 -6.01 2.53 10.88
N LYS A 58 -6.76 1.74 11.64
CA LYS A 58 -6.21 0.57 12.35
C LYS A 58 -5.86 -0.54 11.38
N LEU A 59 -4.60 -0.98 11.40
CA LEU A 59 -4.17 -2.12 10.60
C LEU A 59 -4.65 -3.45 11.24
N PRO A 60 -4.99 -4.45 10.41
CA PRO A 60 -5.20 -5.81 10.89
C PRO A 60 -3.97 -6.34 11.62
N LYS A 61 -4.19 -7.31 12.52
CA LYS A 61 -3.13 -8.05 13.16
C LYS A 61 -2.25 -8.74 12.11
N VAL A 62 -0.93 -8.54 12.19
CA VAL A 62 0.07 -9.16 11.33
C VAL A 62 0.58 -10.41 12.03
N LEU A 63 0.25 -11.59 11.48
CA LEU A 63 0.67 -12.85 12.08
C LEU A 63 2.20 -13.00 12.03
N SER A 64 2.74 -13.77 12.97
CA SER A 64 4.16 -14.18 12.99
C SER A 64 4.61 -14.72 11.64
N GLU A 65 5.80 -14.32 11.19
CA GLU A 65 6.43 -14.77 9.93
C GLU A 65 5.50 -14.67 8.70
N SER A 66 4.68 -13.61 8.66
CA SER A 66 3.65 -13.42 7.65
C SER A 66 3.54 -11.96 7.22
N ASN A 67 2.64 -11.69 6.29
CA ASN A 67 2.35 -10.33 5.83
C ASN A 67 0.86 -10.04 5.77
N MET A 68 0.58 -8.75 5.68
CA MET A 68 -0.73 -8.21 5.32
C MET A 68 -0.54 -7.10 4.31
N SER A 69 -1.56 -6.87 3.48
CA SER A 69 -1.62 -5.70 2.61
C SER A 69 -2.96 -4.97 2.78
N LEU A 70 -2.92 -3.65 2.72
CA LEU A 70 -4.07 -2.76 2.77
C LEU A 70 -3.91 -1.70 1.69
N THR A 71 -4.95 -1.49 0.90
CA THR A 71 -4.99 -0.39 -0.08
C THR A 71 -6.05 0.61 0.34
N PHE A 72 -5.72 1.90 0.29
CA PHE A 72 -6.66 2.98 0.49
C PHE A 72 -6.37 4.14 -0.48
N GLU A 73 -7.42 4.87 -0.84
CA GLU A 73 -7.30 6.06 -1.68
C GLU A 73 -7.26 7.31 -0.80
N PRO A 74 -6.19 8.10 -0.81
CA PRO A 74 -6.14 9.34 -0.05
C PRO A 74 -7.09 10.39 -0.64
N ASP A 75 -7.94 10.98 0.20
CA ASP A 75 -8.81 12.11 -0.16
C ASP A 75 -8.37 13.40 0.52
N VAL A 76 -7.17 13.88 0.17
CA VAL A 76 -6.56 15.08 0.78
C VAL A 76 -5.91 15.97 -0.27
N ASN A 77 -5.78 17.27 0.01
CA ASN A 77 -5.04 18.15 -0.88
C ASN A 77 -3.53 17.84 -0.85
N GLU A 78 -2.98 17.74 0.35
CA GLU A 78 -1.55 17.54 0.63
C GLU A 78 -1.41 16.95 2.04
N SER A 79 -0.60 15.90 2.19
CA SER A 79 -0.33 15.28 3.49
C SER A 79 0.96 14.46 3.47
N ASN A 80 1.36 13.93 4.62
CA ASN A 80 2.28 12.80 4.79
C ASN A 80 1.52 11.58 5.33
N LEU A 81 2.13 10.39 5.26
CA LEU A 81 1.59 9.16 5.86
C LEU A 81 2.48 8.73 7.02
N ILE A 82 1.86 8.54 8.18
CA ILE A 82 2.54 8.17 9.40
C ILE A 82 2.05 6.79 9.83
N LEU A 83 2.98 5.87 10.05
CA LEU A 83 2.75 4.64 10.81
C LEU A 83 3.01 4.95 12.28
N TYR A 84 2.10 4.54 13.17
CA TYR A 84 2.34 4.64 14.59
C TYR A 84 1.80 3.46 15.38
N TYR A 85 2.33 3.26 16.58
CA TYR A 85 1.91 2.27 17.55
C TYR A 85 2.28 2.74 18.97
N TYR A 86 1.87 1.98 19.98
CA TYR A 86 2.27 2.20 21.37
C TYR A 86 3.15 1.03 21.82
N ASP A 87 4.28 1.33 22.44
CA ASP A 87 5.15 0.31 23.04
C ASP A 87 4.61 -0.21 24.38
N LYS A 88 5.35 -1.08 25.06
CA LYS A 88 4.90 -1.68 26.34
C LYS A 88 4.82 -0.66 27.48
N GLU A 89 5.52 0.47 27.36
CA GLU A 89 5.47 1.56 28.34
C GLU A 89 4.29 2.51 28.06
N GLY A 90 3.63 2.36 26.92
CA GLY A 90 2.53 3.20 26.47
C GLY A 90 3.01 4.47 25.78
N GLU A 91 4.28 4.56 25.38
CA GLU A 91 4.78 5.68 24.59
C GLU A 91 4.42 5.48 23.11
N LYS A 92 4.03 6.58 22.46
CA LYS A 92 3.68 6.58 21.04
C LYS A 92 4.96 6.61 20.21
N GLN A 93 5.16 5.59 19.39
CA GLN A 93 6.24 5.51 18.40
C GLN A 93 5.67 5.85 17.01
N GLU A 94 6.35 6.70 16.24
CA GLU A 94 5.86 7.22 14.96
C GLU A 94 6.95 7.18 13.87
N GLU A 95 6.58 6.77 12.66
CA GLU A 95 7.43 6.73 11.48
C GLU A 95 6.74 7.36 10.27
N TYR A 96 7.43 8.26 9.57
CA TYR A 96 6.94 8.92 8.36
C TYR A 96 7.21 8.04 7.14
N ILE A 97 6.31 7.09 6.88
CA ILE A 97 6.46 6.09 5.82
C ILE A 97 6.20 6.63 4.40
N ILE A 98 5.53 7.78 4.28
CA ILE A 98 5.47 8.60 3.06
C ILE A 98 5.65 10.06 3.47
N GLY A 99 6.66 10.72 2.92
CA GLY A 99 6.97 12.11 3.27
C GLY A 99 5.97 13.14 2.72
N TYR A 100 5.35 12.85 1.57
CA TYR A 100 4.45 13.78 0.88
C TYR A 100 3.55 13.06 -0.13
N PHE A 101 2.23 13.29 -0.08
CA PHE A 101 1.27 12.84 -1.09
C PHE A 101 0.05 13.76 -1.20
N ASN A 102 -0.69 13.62 -2.31
CA ASN A 102 -1.92 14.36 -2.62
C ASN A 102 -3.07 13.38 -2.91
N ARG A 103 -4.28 13.88 -3.16
CA ARG A 103 -5.39 13.07 -3.71
C ARG A 103 -4.96 12.39 -5.00
N GLY A 104 -5.29 11.10 -5.13
CA GLY A 104 -4.98 10.29 -6.31
C GLY A 104 -3.50 9.87 -6.38
N TYR A 105 -2.79 9.91 -5.26
CA TYR A 105 -1.42 9.41 -5.17
C TYR A 105 -1.40 7.88 -5.22
N ASP A 106 -0.63 7.33 -6.15
CA ASP A 106 -0.45 5.89 -6.35
C ASP A 106 0.96 5.49 -5.87
N ALA A 107 1.02 4.74 -4.79
CA ALA A 107 2.29 4.29 -4.22
C ALA A 107 2.19 2.90 -3.60
N LYS A 108 3.33 2.21 -3.57
CA LYS A 108 3.50 0.96 -2.82
C LYS A 108 4.51 1.22 -1.72
N VAL A 109 4.12 0.95 -0.48
CA VAL A 109 5.00 1.03 0.68
C VAL A 109 5.16 -0.36 1.27
N ASN A 110 6.41 -0.81 1.34
CA ASN A 110 6.75 -2.05 2.01
C ASN A 110 7.36 -1.70 3.37
N ILE A 111 6.79 -2.23 4.44
CA ILE A 111 7.28 -2.09 5.81
C ILE A 111 7.74 -3.47 6.27
N GLU A 112 8.98 -3.57 6.75
CA GLU A 112 9.55 -4.78 7.32
C GLU A 112 9.75 -4.59 8.83
N ILE A 113 9.11 -5.44 9.62
CA ILE A 113 9.30 -5.54 11.07
C ILE A 113 10.30 -6.67 11.31
N ASN A 114 11.53 -6.32 11.66
CA ASN A 114 12.64 -7.27 11.75
C ASN A 114 12.90 -7.76 13.17
N GLU A 115 12.58 -6.94 14.17
CA GLU A 115 12.79 -7.27 15.58
C GLU A 115 11.77 -6.52 16.46
N VAL A 116 11.46 -7.10 17.62
CA VAL A 116 10.73 -6.45 18.70
C VAL A 116 11.67 -6.38 19.90
N GLU A 117 12.05 -5.17 20.29
CA GLU A 117 12.89 -4.92 21.47
C GLU A 117 12.15 -5.29 22.76
N ASP A 118 12.90 -5.41 23.85
CA ASP A 118 12.36 -5.82 25.15
C ASP A 118 11.28 -4.85 25.68
N ASP A 119 11.39 -3.56 25.37
CA ASP A 119 10.41 -2.51 25.70
C ASP A 119 9.20 -2.47 24.75
N GLY A 120 9.18 -3.29 23.70
CA GLY A 120 8.12 -3.34 22.69
C GLY A 120 8.32 -2.41 21.51
N LYS A 121 9.46 -1.72 21.39
CA LYS A 121 9.81 -0.99 20.17
C LYS A 121 10.06 -1.95 19.02
N LEU A 122 9.60 -1.57 17.85
CA LEU A 122 9.75 -2.30 16.61
C LEU A 122 10.95 -1.76 15.85
N ILE A 123 11.85 -2.66 15.43
CA ILE A 123 12.91 -2.32 14.49
C ILE A 123 12.34 -2.45 13.07
N LEU A 124 12.11 -1.29 12.47
CA LEU A 124 11.41 -1.15 11.19
C LEU A 124 12.36 -0.72 10.08
N VAL A 125 12.17 -1.28 8.89
CA VAL A 125 12.71 -0.76 7.63
C VAL A 125 11.53 -0.53 6.71
N TYR A 126 11.51 0.58 5.98
CA TYR A 126 10.45 0.84 5.01
C TYR A 126 11.01 1.39 3.71
N GLU A 127 10.37 1.00 2.61
CA GLU A 127 10.68 1.46 1.27
C GLU A 127 9.40 1.92 0.57
N GLU A 128 9.46 3.14 0.03
CA GLU A 128 8.40 3.73 -0.77
C GLU A 128 8.74 3.61 -2.26
N HIS A 129 7.81 3.07 -3.03
CA HIS A 129 7.85 3.04 -4.48
C HIS A 129 6.69 3.84 -5.06
N ILE A 130 7.02 5.03 -5.56
CA ILE A 130 6.07 5.92 -6.20
C ILE A 130 5.85 5.48 -7.64
N SER A 131 4.59 5.28 -8.02
CA SER A 131 4.24 5.00 -9.41
C SER A 131 3.89 6.30 -10.12
N PHE A 132 4.88 6.91 -10.78
CA PHE A 132 4.62 8.02 -11.70
C PHE A 132 4.19 7.45 -13.06
N PHE A 133 2.98 7.79 -13.50
CA PHE A 133 2.52 7.55 -14.87
C PHE A 133 2.92 8.72 -15.78
#